data_AF-A0A7C5J363-F1
#
_entry.id   AF-A0A7C5J363-F1
#
_cell.length_a   1.000
_cell.length_b   1.000
_cell.length_c   1.000
_cell.angle_alpha   90.00
_cell.angle_beta   90.00
_cell.angle_gamma   90.00
#
_symmetry.space_group_name_H-M   'P 1'
#
loop_
_entity.id
_entity.type
_entity.pdbx_description
1 polymer ?
#
loop_
_entity_poly.entity_id
_entity_poly.type
_entity_poly.pdbx_seq_one_letter_code
_entity_poly.pdbx_strand_id
1 'polypeptide(L)'
;MSAEEVAEHIRSVDRLILKGKDVPAEDLVVNISALYDRYKWGGGGPTPLSESAIGLLGLEERTTDGRWMNHFDGHGSHVGVYRSVVGYYWLLRYDATTKSHTFEHVGAAADVNDKYGTT
;
A
#
# COMPACT_ATOMS: atom_id res chain seq x y z
N MET A 1 7.36 -10.29 10.56
CA MET A 1 5.90 -10.12 10.44
C MET A 1 5.34 -11.19 9.51
N SER A 2 4.19 -11.76 9.86
CA SER A 2 3.36 -12.65 9.04
C SER A 2 2.44 -11.82 8.13
N ALA A 3 1.75 -12.49 7.21
CA ALA A 3 0.77 -11.82 6.36
C ALA A 3 -0.45 -11.35 7.16
N GLU A 4 -0.86 -12.11 8.17
CA GLU A 4 -1.95 -11.75 9.08
C GLU A 4 -1.59 -10.51 9.90
N GLU A 5 -0.37 -10.44 10.45
CA GLU A 5 0.10 -9.27 11.19
C GLU A 5 0.15 -8.01 10.31
N VAL A 6 0.56 -8.13 9.02
CA VAL A 6 0.48 -7.01 8.06
C VAL A 6 -0.97 -6.60 7.83
N ALA A 7 -1.88 -7.55 7.61
CA ALA A 7 -3.28 -7.27 7.35
C ALA A 7 -3.96 -6.59 8.56
N GLU A 8 -3.63 -7.03 9.77
CA GLU A 8 -4.08 -6.42 11.01
C GLU A 8 -3.51 -5.01 11.19
N HIS A 9 -2.23 -4.81 10.88
CA HIS A 9 -1.57 -3.49 10.91
C HIS A 9 -2.29 -2.49 10.00
N ILE A 10 -2.45 -2.84 8.72
CA ILE A 10 -3.18 -2.03 7.73
C ILE A 10 -4.58 -1.66 8.25
N ARG A 11 -5.35 -2.67 8.70
CA ARG A 11 -6.70 -2.46 9.23
C ARG A 11 -6.71 -1.63 10.51
N SER A 12 -5.67 -1.69 11.33
CA SER A 12 -5.54 -0.89 12.55
C SER A 12 -5.33 0.58 12.21
N VAL A 13 -4.34 0.87 11.37
CA VAL A 13 -4.02 2.22 10.88
C VAL A 13 -5.23 2.87 10.23
N ASP A 14 -5.86 2.20 9.28
CA ASP A 14 -7.05 2.73 8.58
C ASP A 14 -8.19 3.06 9.56
N ARG A 15 -8.41 2.21 10.58
CA ARG A 15 -9.45 2.45 11.60
C ARG A 15 -9.11 3.60 12.54
N LEU A 16 -7.83 3.88 12.79
CA LEU A 16 -7.41 5.03 13.58
C LEU A 16 -7.66 6.32 12.78
N ILE A 17 -7.25 6.35 11.52
CA ILE A 17 -7.46 7.49 10.61
C ILE A 17 -8.95 7.77 10.42
N LEU A 18 -9.76 6.73 10.18
CA LEU A 18 -11.21 6.86 10.05
C LEU A 18 -11.87 7.50 11.29
N LYS A 19 -11.30 7.27 12.48
CA LYS A 19 -11.77 7.85 13.74
C LYS A 19 -11.22 9.26 14.00
N GLY A 20 -10.48 9.84 13.05
CA GLY A 20 -9.83 11.13 13.20
C GLY A 20 -8.71 11.12 14.25
N LYS A 21 -8.08 9.97 14.50
CA LYS A 21 -6.95 9.85 15.42
C LYS A 21 -5.65 10.02 14.66
N ASP A 22 -4.71 10.71 15.30
CA ASP A 22 -3.34 10.79 14.82
C ASP A 22 -2.69 9.41 14.83
N VAL A 23 -2.02 9.08 13.74
CA VAL A 23 -1.23 7.86 13.57
C VAL A 23 0.24 8.26 13.45
N PRO A 24 1.15 7.64 14.23
CA PRO A 24 2.59 7.87 14.10
C PRO A 24 3.07 7.65 12.67
N ALA A 25 4.02 8.47 12.20
CA ALA A 25 4.55 8.38 10.84
C ALA A 25 5.19 7.00 10.54
N GLU A 26 5.78 6.37 11.55
CA GLU A 26 6.33 5.01 11.46
C GLU A 26 5.26 3.92 11.22
N ASP A 27 4.02 4.12 11.70
CA ASP A 27 2.93 3.17 11.49
C ASP A 27 2.30 3.32 10.10
N LEU A 28 2.46 4.48 9.47
CA LEU A 28 2.02 4.73 8.09
C LEU A 28 2.91 4.01 7.06
N VAL A 29 4.03 3.42 7.48
CA VAL A 29 4.94 2.69 6.60
C VAL A 29 5.21 1.30 7.17
N VAL A 30 4.97 0.26 6.37
CA VAL A 30 5.16 -1.12 6.81
C VAL A 30 6.05 -1.89 5.84
N ASN A 31 7.14 -2.48 6.35
CA ASN A 31 8.05 -3.29 5.55
C ASN A 31 7.49 -4.70 5.37
N ILE A 32 7.33 -5.12 4.11
CA ILE A 32 6.77 -6.41 3.73
C ILE A 32 7.77 -7.30 2.96
N SER A 33 9.05 -6.92 2.94
CA SER A 33 10.11 -7.63 2.19
C SER A 33 10.19 -9.11 2.60
N ALA A 34 10.05 -9.39 3.89
CA ALA A 34 10.04 -10.77 4.41
C ALA A 34 8.91 -11.63 3.83
N LEU A 35 7.76 -11.04 3.48
CA LEU A 35 6.65 -11.74 2.84
C LEU A 35 6.93 -11.97 1.36
N TYR A 36 7.50 -10.98 0.67
CA TYR A 36 7.98 -11.12 -0.70
C TYR A 36 8.99 -12.28 -0.83
N ASP A 37 9.92 -12.39 0.11
CA ASP A 37 10.91 -13.46 0.13
C ASP A 37 10.30 -14.82 0.47
N ARG A 38 9.36 -14.85 1.43
CA ARG A 38 8.70 -16.07 1.88
C ARG A 38 7.80 -16.66 0.80
N TYR A 39 6.97 -15.84 0.17
CA TYR A 39 5.97 -16.26 -0.80
C TYR A 39 6.41 -16.12 -2.26
N LYS A 40 7.62 -15.60 -2.50
CA LYS A 40 8.22 -15.41 -3.83
C LYS A 40 7.37 -14.55 -4.77
N TRP A 41 6.68 -13.53 -4.23
CA TRP A 41 5.76 -12.66 -5.00
C TRP A 41 6.40 -11.82 -6.10
N GLY A 42 7.73 -11.74 -6.18
CA GLY A 42 8.39 -10.91 -7.19
C GLY A 42 9.80 -11.28 -7.56
N GLY A 43 10.28 -12.48 -7.18
CA GLY A 43 11.65 -12.92 -7.51
C GLY A 43 12.77 -11.95 -7.08
N GLY A 44 12.50 -11.05 -6.11
CA GLY A 44 13.44 -10.02 -5.65
C GLY A 44 13.38 -8.67 -6.38
N GLY A 45 12.44 -8.45 -7.30
CA GLY A 45 12.28 -7.21 -8.07
C GLY A 45 11.03 -6.37 -7.73
N PRO A 46 10.78 -5.26 -8.46
CA PRO A 46 9.63 -4.38 -8.28
C PRO A 46 8.35 -4.99 -8.88
N THR A 47 7.92 -6.15 -8.37
CA THR A 47 6.76 -6.86 -8.89
C THR A 47 5.51 -6.52 -8.08
N PRO A 48 4.39 -6.15 -8.74
CA PRO A 48 3.10 -5.99 -8.07
C PRO A 48 2.64 -7.26 -7.37
N LEU A 49 1.78 -7.12 -6.37
CA LEU A 49 1.12 -8.25 -5.72
C LEU A 49 0.19 -8.94 -6.71
N SER A 50 0.18 -10.27 -6.69
CA SER A 50 -0.86 -11.08 -7.33
C SER A 50 -2.18 -10.95 -6.57
N GLU A 51 -3.29 -11.33 -7.21
CA GLU A 51 -4.62 -11.37 -6.56
C GLU A 51 -4.62 -12.21 -5.28
N SER A 52 -3.91 -13.35 -5.28
CA SER A 52 -3.74 -14.18 -4.09
C SER A 52 -3.02 -13.46 -2.95
N ALA A 53 -2.02 -12.64 -3.27
CA ALA A 53 -1.27 -11.87 -2.28
C ALA A 53 -2.09 -10.68 -1.76
N ILE A 54 -2.86 -10.02 -2.63
CA ILE A 54 -3.83 -8.97 -2.26
C ILE A 54 -4.81 -9.51 -1.21
N GLY A 55 -5.44 -10.66 -1.48
CA GLY A 55 -6.36 -11.29 -0.54
C GLY A 55 -5.70 -11.70 0.77
N LEU A 56 -4.46 -12.21 0.73
CA LEU A 56 -3.72 -12.60 1.94
C LEU A 56 -3.41 -11.42 2.86
N LEU A 57 -3.20 -10.23 2.30
CA LEU A 57 -2.91 -9.01 3.06
C LEU A 57 -4.17 -8.21 3.44
N GLY A 58 -5.37 -8.75 3.18
CA GLY A 58 -6.61 -8.07 3.51
C GLY A 58 -6.85 -6.79 2.71
N LEU A 59 -6.27 -6.71 1.52
CA LEU A 59 -6.52 -5.66 0.53
C LEU A 59 -7.65 -6.12 -0.40
N GLU A 60 -8.39 -5.17 -0.99
CA GLU A 60 -9.49 -5.48 -1.91
C GLU A 60 -9.00 -5.59 -3.35
N GLU A 61 -8.27 -4.57 -3.81
CA GLU A 61 -7.89 -4.45 -5.21
C GLU A 61 -6.61 -3.65 -5.39
N ARG A 62 -5.96 -3.86 -6.53
CA ARG A 62 -4.98 -2.90 -7.06
C ARG A 62 -5.75 -1.83 -7.81
N THR A 63 -5.58 -0.57 -7.43
CA THR A 63 -6.30 0.53 -8.08
C THR A 63 -5.88 0.68 -9.53
N THR A 64 -6.85 1.05 -10.37
CA THR A 64 -6.65 1.48 -11.76
C THR A 64 -6.94 2.97 -11.93
N ASP A 65 -7.18 3.70 -10.83
CA ASP A 65 -7.40 5.15 -10.87
C ASP A 65 -6.16 5.86 -11.41
N GLY A 66 -6.30 6.40 -12.63
CA GLY A 66 -5.22 7.08 -13.34
C GLY A 66 -4.65 8.28 -12.58
N ARG A 67 -5.41 8.90 -11.67
CA ARG A 67 -4.92 10.03 -10.86
C ARG A 67 -3.87 9.57 -9.87
N TRP A 68 -4.08 8.43 -9.19
CA TRP A 68 -3.08 7.84 -8.31
C TRP A 68 -1.86 7.35 -9.08
N MET A 69 -2.10 6.66 -10.20
CA MET A 69 -1.03 6.15 -11.05
C MET A 69 -0.13 7.30 -11.52
N ASN A 70 -0.71 8.38 -12.04
CA ASN A 70 0.03 9.56 -12.49
C ASN A 70 0.72 10.30 -11.33
N HIS A 71 0.08 10.39 -10.16
CA HIS A 71 0.67 11.06 -9.01
C HIS A 71 2.00 10.41 -8.63
N PHE A 72 2.09 9.08 -8.63
CA PHE A 72 3.28 8.36 -8.18
C PHE A 72 4.24 7.95 -9.29
N ASP A 73 3.88 8.12 -10.57
CA ASP A 73 4.70 7.77 -11.73
C ASP A 73 6.07 8.49 -11.72
N GLY A 74 6.13 9.69 -11.12
CA GLY A 74 7.36 10.50 -11.00
C GLY A 74 8.15 10.32 -9.70
N HIS A 75 7.65 9.58 -8.70
CA HIS A 75 8.22 9.61 -7.34
C HIS A 75 9.21 8.50 -7.00
N GLY A 76 9.72 7.77 -7.99
CA GLY A 76 10.68 6.69 -7.77
C GLY A 76 10.05 5.43 -7.19
N SER A 77 10.40 4.30 -7.80
CA SER A 77 10.08 2.93 -7.40
C SER A 77 8.66 2.60 -6.93
N HIS A 78 7.66 3.23 -7.53
CA HIS A 78 6.26 2.80 -7.43
C HIS A 78 6.10 1.43 -8.09
N VAL A 79 5.46 0.49 -7.38
CA VAL A 79 5.14 -0.84 -7.89
C VAL A 79 3.64 -1.00 -8.12
N GLY A 80 2.82 -0.56 -7.18
CA GLY A 80 1.37 -0.53 -7.32
C GLY A 80 0.71 0.18 -6.16
N VAL A 81 -0.53 0.64 -6.35
CA VAL A 81 -1.36 1.20 -5.28
C VAL A 81 -2.54 0.26 -5.05
N TYR A 82 -2.85 -0.01 -3.79
CA TYR A 82 -3.86 -1.00 -3.40
C TYR A 82 -4.85 -0.38 -2.43
N ARG A 83 -6.11 -0.78 -2.56
CA ARG A 83 -7.18 -0.33 -1.68
C ARG A 83 -7.37 -1.33 -0.55
N SER A 84 -7.46 -0.84 0.67
CA SER A 84 -7.88 -1.63 1.82
C SER A 84 -9.40 -1.76 1.89
N VAL A 85 -9.89 -2.73 2.66
CA VAL A 85 -11.33 -2.94 2.93
C VAL A 85 -12.00 -1.72 3.57
N VAL A 86 -11.24 -0.87 4.26
CA VAL A 86 -11.76 0.36 4.88
C VAL A 86 -11.84 1.52 3.87
N GLY A 87 -11.25 1.36 2.68
CA GLY A 87 -11.31 2.32 1.59
C GLY A 87 -10.12 3.27 1.48
N TYR A 88 -9.04 3.00 2.22
CA TYR A 88 -7.79 3.77 2.15
C TYR A 88 -6.82 3.11 1.17
N TYR A 89 -5.93 3.91 0.61
CA TYR A 89 -4.93 3.47 -0.35
C TYR A 89 -3.56 3.32 0.29
N TRP A 90 -2.90 2.24 -0.11
CA TRP A 90 -1.55 1.88 0.28
C TRP A 90 -0.68 1.72 -0.97
N LEU A 91 0.39 2.51 -1.04
CA LEU A 91 1.38 2.49 -2.11
C LEU A 91 2.46 1.44 -1.79
N LEU A 92 2.60 0.46 -2.66
CA LEU A 92 3.73 -0.44 -2.67
C LEU A 92 4.92 0.21 -3.36
N ARG A 93 6.05 0.26 -2.64
CA ARG A 93 7.33 0.76 -3.13
C ARG A 93 8.39 -0.33 -3.11
N TYR A 94 9.38 -0.18 -3.97
CA TYR A 94 10.55 -1.06 -4.03
C TYR A 94 11.87 -0.27 -4.02
N ASP A 95 12.64 -0.34 -2.95
CA ASP A 95 13.98 0.25 -2.98
C ASP A 95 14.97 -0.75 -3.62
N ALA A 96 15.54 -0.40 -4.77
CA ALA A 96 16.48 -1.25 -5.50
C ALA A 96 17.85 -1.37 -4.81
N THR A 97 18.23 -0.39 -3.98
CA THR A 97 19.50 -0.35 -3.24
C THR A 97 19.47 -1.37 -2.12
N THR A 98 18.39 -1.36 -1.34
CA THR A 98 18.20 -2.28 -0.20
C THR A 98 17.44 -3.55 -0.58
N LYS A 99 16.91 -3.61 -1.81
CA LYS A 99 16.00 -4.66 -2.31
C LYS A 99 14.79 -4.86 -1.41
N SER A 100 14.24 -3.77 -0.86
CA SER A 100 13.15 -3.83 0.11
C SER A 100 11.81 -3.41 -0.47
N HIS A 101 10.74 -4.08 -0.06
CA HIS A 101 9.36 -3.73 -0.36
C HIS A 101 8.70 -3.12 0.87
N THR A 102 8.08 -1.96 0.68
CA THR A 102 7.35 -1.25 1.73
C THR A 102 5.97 -0.84 1.25
N PHE A 103 5.00 -0.91 2.15
CA PHE A 103 3.71 -0.28 1.99
C PHE A 103 3.70 1.06 2.70
N GLU A 104 3.23 2.09 2.03
CA GLU A 104 3.07 3.45 2.55
C GLU A 104 1.59 3.84 2.46
N HIS A 105 0.98 4.25 3.56
CA HIS A 105 -0.39 4.75 3.55
C HIS A 105 -0.41 6.12 2.86
N VAL A 106 -1.21 6.26 1.81
CA VAL A 106 -1.20 7.47 0.95
C VAL A 106 -2.50 8.28 0.99
N GLY A 107 -3.52 7.81 1.68
CA GLY A 107 -4.78 8.54 1.87
C GLY A 107 -6.02 7.79 1.36
N ALA A 108 -7.19 8.41 1.52
CA ALA A 108 -8.46 7.90 1.03
C ALA A 108 -8.72 8.30 -0.44
N ALA A 109 -9.69 7.64 -1.07
CA ALA A 109 -10.22 8.08 -2.37
C ALA A 109 -10.79 9.51 -2.34
N ALA A 110 -11.34 9.92 -1.19
CA ALA A 110 -11.81 11.29 -1.00
C ALA A 110 -10.68 12.31 -1.09
N ASP A 111 -9.51 12.01 -0.52
CA ASP A 111 -8.34 12.90 -0.53
C ASP A 111 -7.85 13.17 -1.96
N VAL A 112 -8.05 12.23 -2.88
CA VAL A 112 -7.74 12.39 -4.32
C VAL A 112 -8.66 13.43 -4.94
N ASN A 113 -9.96 13.37 -4.66
CA ASN A 113 -10.92 14.33 -5.20
C ASN A 113 -10.63 15.74 -4.69
N ASP A 114 -10.23 15.87 -3.42
CA ASP A 114 -9.88 17.16 -2.83
C ASP A 114 -8.56 17.72 -3.38
N LYS A 115 -7.58 16.85 -3.65
CA LYS A 115 -6.25 17.24 -4.13
C LYS A 115 -6.16 17.47 -5.65
N TYR A 116 -6.91 16.72 -6.45
CA TYR A 116 -6.83 16.75 -7.91
C TYR A 116 -8.13 17.21 -8.59
N GLY A 117 -9.19 17.46 -7.83
CA GLY A 117 -10.51 17.82 -8.34
C GLY A 117 -11.34 16.62 -8.76
N THR A 118 -12.65 16.85 -8.94
CA THR A 118 -13.54 15.96 -9.67
C THR A 118 -13.28 16.08 -11.17
N THR A 119 -13.01 14.95 -11.83
CA THR A 119 -12.99 14.85 -13.31
C THR A 119 -14.31 15.26 -13.92
#